data_AF-A0A8J4PTM9-F1
#
_entry.id   AF-A0A8J4PTM9-F1
#
_cell.length_a   1.000
_cell.length_b   1.000
_cell.length_c   1.000
_cell.angle_alpha   90.00
_cell.angle_beta   90.00
_cell.angle_gamma   90.00
#
_symmetry.space_group_name_H-M   'P 1'
#
loop_
_entity.id
_entity.type
_entity.pdbx_description
1 polymer ?
#
loop_
_entity_poly.entity_id
_entity_poly.type
_entity_poly.pdbx_seq_one_letter_code
_entity_poly.pdbx_strand_id
1 'polypeptide(L)'
;MDHSNTDTESQQSNDGFLIATSSAEDAGNNNNDNNDSNLQQTNTYSVKKEKETSNSNSNSGSNDGNSSIDHNVNDINTHIAMTLSSMKYENNSNNNIKIEQQQKDDDNNSNNDNIDIIKNNLLVLNDIKDKEKDYNQIKDCVLKQMDLIDKENNMIDELHMERSQLIQEFKKYELLMKEIQIDLSRVDNVLAVSKKEKEKIQADLQQLQDMQLYPLKDSIDSQRKSIGLPTLPSIQEEKDRLNAEYLRDRLDKHILQQQQQQQLQSSFQSQSHTYTGAKRGRKRSIHTG
;
A
#
# COMPACT_ATOMS: atom_id res chain seq x y z
N MET A 1 63.96 -18.29 28.08
CA MET A 1 62.82 -17.54 28.65
C MET A 1 61.60 -18.13 27.99
N ASP A 2 61.06 -19.13 28.66
CA ASP A 2 59.97 -19.97 28.21
C ASP A 2 58.65 -19.35 28.65
N HIS A 3 57.76 -19.08 27.70
CA HIS A 3 56.36 -18.80 27.97
C HIS A 3 55.50 -19.76 27.16
N SER A 4 55.34 -20.95 27.74
CA SER A 4 54.23 -21.87 27.51
C SER A 4 52.92 -21.18 27.93
N ASN A 5 52.04 -20.90 26.96
CA ASN A 5 50.65 -20.57 27.24
C ASN A 5 49.79 -21.78 26.92
N THR A 6 49.15 -22.26 27.98
CA THR A 6 48.31 -23.44 28.10
C THR A 6 46.93 -23.21 27.52
N ASP A 7 46.42 -24.31 26.98
CA ASP A 7 45.07 -24.56 26.48
C ASP A 7 43.96 -24.18 27.47
N THR A 8 42.86 -23.66 26.94
CA THR A 8 41.53 -23.77 27.56
C THR A 8 40.54 -24.22 26.51
N GLU A 9 40.28 -25.52 26.53
CA GLU A 9 39.13 -26.18 25.93
C GLU A 9 37.83 -25.60 26.50
N SER A 10 36.90 -25.20 25.63
CA SER A 10 35.49 -25.06 25.96
C SER A 10 34.71 -26.00 25.05
N GLN A 11 34.44 -27.20 25.57
CA GLN A 11 33.46 -28.12 25.03
C GLN A 11 32.07 -27.60 25.40
N GLN A 12 31.30 -27.16 24.41
CA GLN A 12 29.85 -27.03 24.53
C GLN A 12 29.20 -28.18 23.77
N SER A 13 28.72 -29.14 24.56
CA SER A 13 27.77 -30.18 24.19
C SER A 13 26.43 -29.53 23.83
N ASN A 14 26.06 -29.59 22.55
CA ASN A 14 24.67 -29.41 22.15
C ASN A 14 24.07 -30.80 21.90
N ASP A 15 23.14 -31.14 22.78
CA ASP A 15 22.39 -32.38 22.80
C ASP A 15 21.62 -32.60 21.50
N GLY A 16 21.76 -33.82 20.99
CA GLY A 16 21.07 -34.31 19.81
C GLY A 16 19.59 -34.58 20.08
N PHE A 17 18.75 -33.98 19.26
CA PHE A 17 17.35 -34.37 19.11
C PHE A 17 17.26 -35.38 17.95
N LEU A 18 17.38 -36.67 18.27
CA LEU A 18 17.16 -37.78 17.35
C LEU A 18 15.64 -38.06 17.28
N ILE A 19 14.99 -37.63 16.20
CA ILE A 19 13.67 -38.14 15.83
C ILE A 19 13.89 -39.43 15.04
N ALA A 20 13.67 -40.55 15.71
CA ALA A 20 13.55 -41.85 15.07
C ALA A 20 12.18 -41.95 14.38
N THR A 21 12.15 -42.00 13.04
CA THR A 21 11.03 -42.58 12.30
C THR A 21 11.50 -43.86 11.65
N SER A 22 11.02 -44.95 12.22
CA SER A 22 11.26 -46.34 11.86
C SER A 22 10.77 -46.69 10.46
N SER A 23 11.59 -47.53 9.85
CA SER A 23 11.44 -48.33 8.64
C SER A 23 10.33 -49.39 8.72
N ALA A 24 9.66 -49.65 7.59
CA ALA A 24 8.91 -50.86 7.17
C ALA A 24 8.07 -50.44 5.93
N GLU A 25 7.96 -51.07 4.77
CA GLU A 25 8.31 -52.37 4.15
C GLU A 25 8.27 -52.07 2.63
N ASP A 26 9.28 -52.42 1.83
CA ASP A 26 9.41 -53.70 1.12
C ASP A 26 8.17 -54.15 0.32
N ALA A 27 8.17 -53.87 -0.99
CA ALA A 27 7.60 -54.75 -2.02
C ALA A 27 8.11 -54.28 -3.39
N GLY A 28 9.08 -55.03 -3.92
CA GLY A 28 9.55 -54.86 -5.29
C GLY A 28 8.48 -55.18 -6.32
N ASN A 29 8.61 -54.58 -7.50
CA ASN A 29 8.21 -55.25 -8.73
C ASN A 29 9.12 -54.81 -9.87
N ASN A 30 9.98 -55.75 -10.27
CA ASN A 30 10.69 -55.76 -11.54
C ASN A 30 9.67 -55.96 -12.67
N ASN A 31 9.78 -55.20 -13.75
CA ASN A 31 9.74 -55.79 -15.09
C ASN A 31 10.37 -54.85 -16.12
N ASN A 32 11.45 -55.39 -16.70
CA ASN A 32 11.94 -55.15 -18.05
C ASN A 32 10.79 -54.89 -19.04
N ASP A 33 10.97 -53.93 -19.95
CA ASP A 33 10.95 -54.25 -21.37
C ASP A 33 11.52 -53.12 -22.22
N ASN A 34 12.44 -53.53 -23.09
CA ASN A 34 13.03 -52.76 -24.16
C ASN A 34 11.96 -52.24 -25.13
N ASN A 35 12.13 -51.05 -25.68
CA ASN A 35 12.00 -50.88 -27.13
C ASN A 35 12.64 -49.60 -27.65
N ASP A 36 13.55 -49.81 -28.60
CA ASP A 36 13.91 -48.92 -29.69
C ASP A 36 12.69 -48.24 -30.31
N SER A 37 12.77 -46.92 -30.55
CA SER A 37 12.44 -46.34 -31.86
C SER A 37 12.79 -44.85 -31.94
N ASN A 38 13.88 -44.63 -32.66
CA ASN A 38 14.12 -43.53 -33.59
C ASN A 38 12.86 -43.11 -34.38
N LEU A 39 12.36 -41.87 -34.28
CA LEU A 39 11.77 -41.15 -35.42
C LEU A 39 11.52 -39.64 -35.17
N GLN A 40 12.17 -38.85 -36.01
CA GLN A 40 11.78 -37.57 -36.65
C GLN A 40 10.70 -36.65 -36.06
N GLN A 41 11.11 -35.37 -35.97
CA GLN A 41 10.35 -34.14 -36.26
C GLN A 41 8.89 -34.30 -36.70
N THR A 42 7.99 -33.57 -36.03
CA THR A 42 7.11 -32.58 -36.68
C THR A 42 6.61 -31.56 -35.66
N ASN A 43 6.71 -30.28 -36.04
CA ASN A 43 5.96 -29.18 -35.45
C ASN A 43 4.47 -29.39 -35.72
N THR A 44 3.62 -29.36 -34.70
CA THR A 44 2.20 -29.01 -34.85
C THR A 44 1.74 -28.13 -33.70
N TYR A 45 1.38 -26.90 -34.05
CA TYR A 45 0.48 -26.07 -33.26
C TYR A 45 -0.86 -26.81 -33.14
N SER A 46 -1.37 -26.97 -31.92
CA SER A 46 -2.77 -27.32 -31.69
C SER A 46 -3.30 -26.55 -30.50
N VAL A 47 -4.17 -25.61 -30.86
CA VAL A 47 -5.06 -24.85 -30.00
C VAL A 47 -5.91 -25.84 -29.20
N LYS A 48 -5.68 -25.94 -27.89
CA LYS A 48 -6.61 -26.58 -26.97
C LYS A 48 -7.52 -25.53 -26.36
N LYS A 49 -8.77 -25.53 -26.83
CA LYS A 49 -9.95 -25.15 -26.04
C LYS A 49 -10.13 -26.21 -24.95
N GLU A 50 -9.84 -25.87 -23.71
CA GLU A 50 -10.30 -26.59 -22.51
C GLU A 50 -10.79 -25.49 -21.55
N LYS A 51 -12.11 -25.37 -21.43
CA LYS A 51 -12.95 -25.96 -20.38
C LYS A 51 -13.11 -24.99 -19.23
N GLU A 52 -14.27 -24.36 -19.22
CA GLU A 52 -14.92 -23.80 -18.04
C GLU A 52 -14.94 -24.88 -16.95
N THR A 53 -14.12 -24.69 -15.93
CA THR A 53 -14.31 -25.31 -14.62
C THR A 53 -14.64 -24.21 -13.64
N SER A 54 -15.92 -24.13 -13.32
CA SER A 54 -16.45 -23.48 -12.14
C SER A 54 -15.63 -23.91 -10.92
N ASN A 55 -14.88 -22.98 -10.33
CA ASN A 55 -14.30 -23.19 -9.00
C ASN A 55 -14.96 -22.24 -8.02
N SER A 56 -15.96 -22.79 -7.35
CA SER A 56 -16.67 -22.22 -6.21
C SER A 56 -15.69 -22.13 -5.04
N ASN A 57 -15.02 -20.99 -4.88
CA ASN A 57 -14.25 -20.73 -3.68
C ASN A 57 -15.12 -19.95 -2.68
N SER A 58 -15.88 -20.71 -1.90
CA SER A 58 -16.56 -20.25 -0.69
C SER A 58 -15.50 -19.93 0.37
N ASN A 59 -15.12 -18.66 0.46
CA ASN A 59 -14.32 -18.15 1.57
C ASN A 59 -15.27 -17.52 2.59
N SER A 60 -15.63 -18.29 3.62
CA SER A 60 -16.33 -17.78 4.81
C SER A 60 -15.32 -17.04 5.68
N GLY A 61 -15.13 -15.75 5.38
CA GLY A 61 -14.45 -14.82 6.27
C GLY A 61 -15.45 -14.32 7.30
N SER A 62 -15.40 -14.88 8.51
CA SER A 62 -16.05 -14.35 9.70
C SER A 62 -15.53 -12.93 9.96
N ASN A 63 -16.38 -11.93 9.69
CA ASN A 63 -16.08 -10.53 9.95
C ASN A 63 -16.71 -10.13 11.29
N ASP A 64 -16.19 -10.71 12.37
CA ASP A 64 -16.45 -10.29 13.74
C ASP A 64 -15.57 -9.07 14.04
N GLY A 65 -16.11 -7.88 13.80
CA GLY A 65 -15.35 -6.64 13.98
C GLY A 65 -16.15 -5.39 13.71
N ASN A 66 -17.38 -5.30 14.19
CA ASN A 66 -18.14 -4.05 14.16
C ASN A 66 -18.92 -3.85 15.47
N SER A 67 -18.21 -3.56 16.57
CA SER A 67 -18.82 -3.22 17.87
C SER A 67 -18.25 -1.94 18.48
N SER A 68 -18.08 -0.87 17.70
CA SER A 68 -17.64 0.42 18.27
C SER A 68 -18.29 1.67 17.65
N ILE A 69 -19.35 1.51 16.84
CA ILE A 69 -20.10 2.66 16.28
C ILE A 69 -21.43 2.88 17.01
N ASP A 70 -21.76 2.13 18.07
CA ASP A 70 -23.04 2.31 18.78
C ASP A 70 -22.99 3.33 19.92
N HIS A 71 -21.85 3.98 20.17
CA HIS A 71 -21.74 4.98 21.24
C HIS A 71 -22.06 6.43 20.80
N ASN A 72 -22.07 6.73 19.51
CA ASN A 72 -22.32 8.11 19.04
C ASN A 72 -23.80 8.39 18.69
N VAL A 73 -24.56 7.36 18.29
CA VAL A 73 -26.00 7.52 17.96
C VAL A 73 -26.85 7.75 19.22
N ASN A 74 -26.41 7.25 20.38
CA ASN A 74 -27.12 7.46 21.64
C ASN A 74 -27.01 8.90 22.15
N ASP A 75 -25.89 9.59 21.93
CA ASP A 75 -25.71 10.97 22.41
C ASP A 75 -26.58 11.98 21.63
N ILE A 76 -26.76 11.78 20.32
CA ILE A 76 -27.64 12.62 19.49
C ILE A 76 -29.12 12.44 19.86
N ASN A 77 -29.56 11.19 20.06
CA ASN A 77 -30.93 10.89 20.47
C ASN A 77 -31.25 11.47 21.86
N THR A 78 -30.27 11.50 22.77
CA THR A 78 -30.44 12.06 24.12
C THR A 78 -30.59 13.59 24.07
N HIS A 79 -29.87 14.27 23.17
CA HIS A 79 -29.96 15.73 23.03
C HIS A 79 -31.28 16.18 22.37
N ILE A 80 -31.81 15.42 21.40
CA ILE A 80 -33.13 15.64 20.80
C ILE A 80 -34.23 15.42 21.84
N ALA A 81 -34.13 14.37 22.67
CA ALA A 81 -35.09 14.10 23.74
C ALA A 81 -35.11 15.17 24.84
N MET A 82 -33.95 15.75 25.21
CA MET A 82 -33.87 16.87 26.16
C MET A 82 -34.47 18.17 25.58
N THR A 83 -34.30 18.39 24.27
CA THR A 83 -34.85 19.58 23.60
C THR A 83 -36.37 19.49 23.46
N LEU A 84 -36.91 18.31 23.15
CA LEU A 84 -38.36 18.06 23.09
C LEU A 84 -39.02 18.03 24.48
N SER A 85 -38.32 17.52 25.51
CA SER A 85 -38.83 17.50 26.89
C SER A 85 -38.92 18.90 27.53
N SER A 86 -38.19 19.88 26.98
CA SER A 86 -38.22 21.27 27.44
C SER A 86 -39.38 22.08 26.82
N MET A 87 -40.12 21.51 25.86
CA MET A 87 -41.33 22.08 25.26
C MET A 87 -42.61 21.39 25.78
N LYS A 88 -42.71 21.19 27.10
CA LYS A 88 -44.00 20.87 27.74
C LYS A 88 -44.89 22.11 27.70
N TYR A 89 -45.72 22.20 26.67
CA TYR A 89 -46.84 23.13 26.64
C TYR A 89 -47.85 22.73 27.72
N GLU A 90 -47.86 23.45 28.84
CA GLU A 90 -48.99 23.45 29.78
C GLU A 90 -50.18 24.12 29.10
N ASN A 91 -50.91 23.34 28.30
CA ASN A 91 -52.11 23.77 27.64
C ASN A 91 -53.29 23.67 28.63
N ASN A 92 -53.39 24.64 29.54
CA ASN A 92 -54.54 24.79 30.43
C ASN A 92 -55.58 25.70 29.76
N SER A 93 -56.28 25.17 28.75
CA SER A 93 -57.40 25.85 28.10
C SER A 93 -58.72 25.25 28.59
N ASN A 94 -59.06 25.59 29.83
CA ASN A 94 -60.41 25.41 30.36
C ASN A 94 -61.11 26.78 30.26
N ASN A 95 -61.91 26.99 29.20
CA ASN A 95 -63.02 27.94 29.25
C ASN A 95 -64.11 27.53 28.26
N ASN A 96 -65.06 26.80 28.84
CA ASN A 96 -66.36 26.44 28.32
C ASN A 96 -67.26 27.70 28.30
N ILE A 97 -67.64 28.19 27.12
CA ILE A 97 -68.71 29.19 27.00
C ILE A 97 -69.76 28.66 26.01
N LYS A 98 -70.72 27.90 26.56
CA LYS A 98 -72.06 27.71 25.98
C LYS A 98 -72.84 29.01 26.19
N ILE A 99 -73.16 29.73 25.10
CA ILE A 99 -74.12 30.83 25.13
C ILE A 99 -75.49 30.24 24.78
N GLU A 100 -76.30 30.02 25.81
CA GLU A 100 -77.69 29.62 25.74
C GLU A 100 -78.54 30.91 25.69
N GLN A 101 -79.31 31.09 24.63
CA GLN A 101 -80.20 32.24 24.45
C GLN A 101 -81.41 32.11 25.40
N GLN A 102 -81.55 33.04 26.32
CA GLN A 102 -82.83 33.33 26.98
C GLN A 102 -83.20 34.79 26.74
N GLN A 103 -84.31 34.98 26.02
CA GLN A 103 -85.01 36.24 25.83
C GLN A 103 -85.90 36.54 27.04
N LYS A 104 -86.09 37.85 27.30
CA LYS A 104 -87.02 38.58 28.21
C LYS A 104 -86.25 39.47 29.20
N ASP A 105 -86.48 40.76 29.40
CA ASP A 105 -87.44 41.78 28.92
C ASP A 105 -86.77 43.19 29.16
N ASP A 106 -87.39 44.28 28.70
CA ASP A 106 -87.24 45.69 29.16
C ASP A 106 -86.19 46.67 28.55
N ASP A 107 -86.75 47.78 28.02
CA ASP A 107 -86.18 48.90 27.25
C ASP A 107 -85.34 49.92 28.05
N ASN A 108 -84.26 49.53 28.76
CA ASN A 108 -83.37 50.56 29.35
C ASN A 108 -81.86 50.21 29.49
N ASN A 109 -81.35 49.17 28.79
CA ASN A 109 -79.98 48.67 29.01
C ASN A 109 -79.04 48.69 27.77
N SER A 110 -79.32 49.52 26.75
CA SER A 110 -78.57 49.52 25.47
C SER A 110 -77.08 49.94 25.56
N ASN A 111 -76.65 50.60 26.64
CA ASN A 111 -75.25 51.01 26.82
C ASN A 111 -74.36 49.93 27.46
N ASN A 112 -74.91 49.00 28.25
CA ASN A 112 -74.11 47.92 28.85
C ASN A 112 -73.80 46.80 27.86
N ASP A 113 -74.74 46.47 26.97
CA ASP A 113 -74.53 45.42 25.95
C ASP A 113 -73.38 45.75 24.99
N ASN A 114 -73.24 47.03 24.62
CA ASN A 114 -72.10 47.49 23.81
C ASN A 114 -70.76 47.38 24.56
N ILE A 115 -70.74 47.62 25.87
CA ILE A 115 -69.53 47.50 26.68
C ILE A 115 -69.09 46.03 26.77
N ASP A 116 -70.02 45.09 26.92
CA ASP A 116 -69.70 43.67 26.99
C ASP A 116 -69.28 43.10 25.63
N ILE A 117 -69.84 43.58 24.53
CA ILE A 117 -69.35 43.28 23.17
C ILE A 117 -67.90 43.77 23.01
N ILE A 118 -67.59 44.99 23.47
CA ILE A 118 -66.23 45.54 23.40
C ILE A 118 -65.25 44.70 24.24
N LYS A 119 -65.63 44.29 25.46
CA LYS A 119 -64.79 43.43 26.30
C LYS A 119 -64.53 42.07 25.65
N ASN A 120 -65.57 41.45 25.08
CA ASN A 120 -65.43 40.16 24.39
C ASN A 120 -64.51 40.28 23.16
N ASN A 121 -64.67 41.34 22.38
CA ASN A 121 -63.79 41.62 21.24
C ASN A 121 -62.34 41.84 21.70
N LEU A 122 -62.12 42.50 22.84
CA LEU A 122 -60.78 42.72 23.39
C LEU A 122 -60.13 41.43 23.91
N LEU A 123 -60.92 40.52 24.50
CA LEU A 123 -60.46 39.18 24.87
C LEU A 123 -60.06 38.35 23.64
N VAL A 124 -60.87 38.39 22.57
CA VAL A 124 -60.57 37.71 21.31
C VAL A 124 -59.30 38.29 20.66
N LEU A 125 -59.11 39.61 20.67
CA LEU A 125 -57.90 40.25 20.15
C LEU A 125 -56.64 39.86 20.94
N ASN A 126 -56.74 39.73 22.27
CA ASN A 126 -55.63 39.23 23.08
C ASN A 126 -55.31 37.75 22.78
N ASP A 127 -56.33 36.89 22.66
CA ASP A 127 -56.14 35.48 22.26
C ASP A 127 -55.51 35.35 20.86
N ILE A 128 -55.92 36.18 19.90
CA ILE A 128 -55.30 36.24 18.57
C ILE A 128 -53.82 36.63 18.69
N LYS A 129 -53.50 37.64 19.51
CA LYS A 129 -52.12 38.10 19.70
C LYS A 129 -51.24 37.03 20.34
N ASP A 130 -51.75 36.31 21.33
CA ASP A 130 -51.01 35.22 21.99
C ASP A 130 -50.78 34.06 21.00
N LYS A 131 -51.80 33.67 20.24
CA LYS A 131 -51.67 32.67 19.17
C LYS A 131 -50.72 33.09 18.05
N GLU A 132 -50.71 34.37 17.69
CA GLU A 132 -49.78 34.91 16.70
C GLU A 132 -48.33 34.83 17.19
N LYS A 133 -48.11 35.14 18.48
CA LYS A 133 -46.79 34.99 19.10
C LYS A 133 -46.33 33.53 19.09
N ASP A 134 -47.18 32.59 19.49
CA ASP A 134 -46.87 31.16 19.48
C ASP A 134 -46.64 30.63 18.06
N TYR A 135 -47.47 31.06 17.10
CA TYR A 135 -47.28 30.74 15.69
C TYR A 135 -45.91 31.21 15.18
N ASN A 136 -45.52 32.45 15.50
CA ASN A 136 -44.22 32.97 15.08
C ASN A 136 -43.05 32.20 15.73
N GLN A 137 -43.18 31.81 17.00
CA GLN A 137 -42.17 30.98 17.66
C GLN A 137 -42.04 29.60 17.01
N ILE A 138 -43.16 28.94 16.71
CA ILE A 138 -43.17 27.64 16.03
C ILE A 138 -42.59 27.78 14.62
N LYS A 139 -42.98 28.82 13.88
CA LYS A 139 -42.47 29.10 12.55
C LYS A 139 -40.95 29.28 12.54
N ASP A 140 -40.40 30.09 13.45
CA ASP A 140 -38.95 30.28 13.56
C ASP A 140 -38.22 28.98 13.94
N CYS A 141 -38.84 28.15 14.78
CA CYS A 141 -38.32 26.83 15.13
C CYS A 141 -38.28 25.91 13.90
N VAL A 142 -39.38 25.85 13.13
CA VAL A 142 -39.47 25.04 11.90
C VAL A 142 -38.43 25.49 10.88
N LEU A 143 -38.27 26.80 10.66
CA LEU A 143 -37.26 27.34 9.73
C LEU A 143 -35.84 26.95 10.15
N LYS A 144 -35.52 27.06 11.45
CA LYS A 144 -34.22 26.61 11.96
C LYS A 144 -33.99 25.11 11.77
N GLN A 145 -35.02 24.28 11.97
CA GLN A 145 -34.91 22.84 11.76
C GLN A 145 -34.75 22.49 10.28
N MET A 146 -35.41 23.21 9.38
CA MET A 146 -35.19 23.07 7.93
C MET A 146 -33.74 23.39 7.55
N ASP A 147 -33.19 24.50 8.04
CA ASP A 147 -31.79 24.87 7.79
C ASP A 147 -30.81 23.83 8.34
N LEU A 148 -31.12 23.19 9.48
CA LEU A 148 -30.31 22.12 10.04
C LEU A 148 -30.37 20.84 9.19
N ILE A 149 -31.56 20.47 8.71
CA ILE A 149 -31.73 19.33 7.81
C ILE A 149 -30.95 19.54 6.52
N ASP A 150 -31.01 20.74 5.94
CA ASP A 150 -30.28 21.04 4.69
C ASP A 150 -28.76 20.96 4.89
N LYS A 151 -28.25 21.43 6.03
CA LYS A 151 -26.83 21.30 6.39
C LYS A 151 -26.42 19.84 6.56
N GLU A 152 -27.24 19.05 7.24
CA GLU A 152 -26.97 17.64 7.46
C GLU A 152 -26.98 16.85 6.15
N ASN A 153 -27.93 17.14 5.25
CA ASN A 153 -27.98 16.54 3.92
C ASN A 153 -26.71 16.83 3.11
N ASN A 154 -26.24 18.09 3.12
CA ASN A 154 -24.99 18.45 2.46
C ASN A 154 -23.79 17.69 3.06
N MET A 155 -23.73 17.56 4.38
CA MET A 155 -22.68 16.79 5.06
C MET A 155 -22.72 15.31 4.68
N ILE A 156 -23.92 14.72 4.60
CA ILE A 156 -24.11 13.33 4.16
C ILE A 156 -23.61 13.15 2.71
N ASP A 157 -23.90 14.09 1.82
CA ASP A 157 -23.43 14.06 0.43
C ASP A 157 -21.90 14.16 0.34
N GLU A 158 -21.27 15.03 1.15
CA GLU A 158 -19.81 15.13 1.25
C GLU A 158 -19.18 13.81 1.72
N LEU A 159 -19.75 13.20 2.78
CA LEU A 159 -19.29 11.90 3.30
C LEU A 159 -19.47 10.77 2.27
N HIS A 160 -20.56 10.79 1.49
CA HIS A 160 -20.76 9.83 0.41
C HIS A 160 -19.74 9.99 -0.72
N MET A 161 -19.37 11.22 -1.04
CA MET A 161 -18.34 11.52 -2.04
C MET A 161 -16.97 11.05 -1.55
N GLU A 162 -16.59 11.38 -0.31
CA GLU A 162 -15.32 10.95 0.29
C GLU A 162 -15.23 9.43 0.37
N ARG A 163 -16.30 8.76 0.81
CA ARG A 163 -16.37 7.29 0.84
C ARG A 163 -16.15 6.69 -0.56
N SER A 164 -16.76 7.28 -1.57
CA SER A 164 -16.59 6.87 -2.97
C SER A 164 -15.15 7.01 -3.44
N GLN A 165 -14.47 8.11 -3.09
CA GLN A 165 -13.06 8.35 -3.41
C GLN A 165 -12.15 7.32 -2.72
N LEU A 166 -12.34 7.09 -1.41
CA LEU A 166 -11.58 6.09 -0.65
C LEU A 166 -11.73 4.68 -1.23
N ILE A 167 -12.93 4.30 -1.71
CA ILE A 167 -13.15 3.01 -2.37
C ILE A 167 -12.35 2.92 -3.68
N GLN A 168 -12.26 4.00 -4.45
CA GLN A 168 -11.47 4.03 -5.69
C GLN A 168 -9.97 3.91 -5.41
N GLU A 169 -9.48 4.62 -4.40
CA GLU A 169 -8.08 4.52 -3.96
C GLU A 169 -7.75 3.11 -3.47
N PHE A 170 -8.61 2.52 -2.65
CA PHE A 170 -8.44 1.14 -2.19
C PHE A 170 -8.31 0.16 -3.36
N LYS A 171 -9.19 0.25 -4.36
CA LYS A 171 -9.12 -0.60 -5.57
C LYS A 171 -7.81 -0.39 -6.33
N LYS A 172 -7.31 0.84 -6.42
CA LYS A 172 -6.02 1.13 -7.06
C LYS A 172 -4.87 0.47 -6.31
N TYR A 173 -4.86 0.53 -4.98
CA TYR A 173 -3.85 -0.16 -4.17
C TYR A 173 -3.94 -1.68 -4.27
N GLU A 174 -5.15 -2.23 -4.37
CA GLU A 174 -5.36 -3.67 -4.60
C GLU A 174 -4.75 -4.13 -5.93
N LEU A 175 -4.92 -3.35 -7.00
CA LEU A 175 -4.30 -3.63 -8.30
C LEU A 175 -2.77 -3.57 -8.22
N LEU A 176 -2.22 -2.55 -7.57
CA LEU A 176 -0.77 -2.42 -7.37
C LEU A 176 -0.20 -3.62 -6.59
N MET A 177 -0.91 -4.09 -5.57
CA MET A 177 -0.49 -5.25 -4.79
C MET A 177 -0.45 -6.52 -5.65
N LYS A 178 -1.43 -6.70 -6.54
CA LYS A 178 -1.46 -7.83 -7.50
C LYS A 178 -0.29 -7.76 -8.48
N GLU A 179 0.05 -6.57 -8.98
CA GLU A 179 1.21 -6.38 -9.86
C GLU A 179 2.53 -6.75 -9.15
N ILE A 180 2.72 -6.26 -7.92
CA ILE A 180 3.90 -6.60 -7.10
C ILE A 180 4.00 -8.11 -6.89
N GLN A 181 2.88 -8.80 -6.63
CA GLN A 181 2.85 -10.24 -6.45
C GLN A 181 3.25 -11.01 -7.74
N ILE A 182 2.82 -10.52 -8.90
CA ILE A 182 3.22 -11.08 -10.20
C ILE A 182 4.73 -10.90 -10.41
N ASP A 183 5.27 -9.72 -10.11
CA ASP A 183 6.69 -9.45 -10.28
C ASP A 183 7.55 -10.26 -9.31
N LEU A 184 7.11 -10.42 -8.06
CA LEU A 184 7.77 -11.31 -7.11
C LEU A 184 7.83 -12.76 -7.64
N SER A 185 6.71 -13.26 -8.16
CA SER A 185 6.64 -14.60 -8.76
C SER A 185 7.58 -14.75 -9.96
N ARG A 186 7.76 -13.69 -10.77
CA ARG A 186 8.72 -13.69 -11.88
C ARG A 186 10.16 -13.75 -11.38
N VAL A 187 10.50 -12.98 -10.35
CA VAL A 187 11.83 -13.00 -9.73
C VAL A 187 12.14 -14.37 -9.15
N ASP A 188 11.19 -14.99 -8.45
CA ASP A 188 11.35 -16.33 -7.89
C ASP A 188 11.61 -17.38 -8.98
N ASN A 189 10.90 -17.30 -10.11
CA ASN A 189 11.13 -18.18 -11.25
C ASN A 189 12.54 -18.00 -11.84
N VAL A 190 13.00 -16.76 -12.01
CA VAL A 190 14.36 -16.48 -12.49
C VAL A 190 15.39 -17.03 -11.51
N LEU A 191 15.21 -16.80 -10.20
CA LEU A 191 16.09 -17.33 -9.17
C LEU A 191 16.14 -18.86 -9.19
N ALA A 192 15.01 -19.54 -9.35
CA ALA A 192 14.96 -20.99 -9.45
C ALA A 192 15.72 -21.52 -10.67
N VAL A 193 15.54 -20.89 -11.84
CA VAL A 193 16.26 -21.25 -13.07
C VAL A 193 17.76 -21.01 -12.90
N SER A 194 18.17 -19.86 -12.39
CA SER A 194 19.59 -19.53 -12.19
C SER A 194 20.26 -20.44 -11.15
N LYS A 195 19.55 -20.87 -10.10
CA LYS A 195 20.08 -21.87 -9.14
C LYS A 195 20.34 -23.20 -9.82
N LYS A 196 19.38 -23.70 -10.59
CA LYS A 196 19.52 -24.95 -11.35
C LYS A 196 20.66 -24.87 -12.37
N GLU A 197 20.79 -23.75 -13.07
CA GLU A 197 21.88 -23.53 -14.02
C GLU A 197 23.24 -23.48 -13.32
N LYS A 198 23.35 -22.79 -12.19
CA LYS A 198 24.57 -22.77 -11.37
C LYS A 198 24.96 -24.19 -10.93
N GLU A 199 24.01 -24.98 -10.43
CA GLU A 199 24.25 -26.37 -10.02
C GLU A 199 24.73 -27.23 -11.20
N LYS A 200 24.12 -27.07 -12.37
CA LYS A 200 24.55 -27.74 -13.59
C LYS A 200 25.99 -27.36 -13.97
N ILE A 201 26.30 -26.07 -14.03
CA ILE A 201 27.65 -25.58 -14.36
C ILE A 201 28.67 -26.10 -13.36
N GLN A 202 28.32 -26.15 -12.07
CA GLN A 202 29.19 -26.68 -11.02
C GLN A 202 29.46 -28.18 -11.21
N ALA A 203 28.43 -28.96 -11.55
CA ALA A 203 28.59 -30.38 -11.86
C ALA A 203 29.45 -30.61 -13.13
N ASP A 204 29.19 -29.85 -14.21
CA ASP A 204 29.95 -29.93 -15.46
C ASP A 204 31.43 -29.56 -15.22
N LEU A 205 31.69 -28.52 -14.42
CA LEU A 205 33.04 -28.08 -14.07
C LEU A 205 33.78 -29.12 -13.23
N GLN A 206 33.11 -29.73 -12.26
CA GLN A 206 33.69 -30.81 -11.46
C GLN A 206 34.02 -32.02 -12.34
N GLN A 207 33.12 -32.41 -13.25
CA GLN A 207 33.37 -33.49 -14.18
C GLN A 207 34.59 -33.23 -15.07
N LEU A 208 34.71 -32.01 -15.61
CA LEU A 208 35.86 -31.61 -16.43
C LEU A 208 37.18 -31.67 -15.64
N GLN A 209 37.16 -31.20 -14.39
CA GLN A 209 38.34 -31.24 -13.52
C GLN A 209 38.77 -32.67 -13.23
N ASP A 210 37.84 -33.49 -12.73
CA ASP A 210 38.13 -34.83 -12.21
C ASP A 210 38.40 -35.84 -13.34
N MET A 211 37.64 -35.79 -14.44
CA MET A 211 37.73 -36.81 -15.49
C MET A 211 38.72 -36.48 -16.61
N GLN A 212 38.93 -35.19 -16.91
CA GLN A 212 39.72 -34.79 -18.07
C GLN A 212 41.01 -34.09 -17.66
N LEU A 213 40.91 -33.06 -16.82
CA LEU A 213 42.00 -32.14 -16.59
C LEU A 213 43.08 -32.71 -15.66
N TYR A 214 42.71 -33.24 -14.49
CA TYR A 214 43.70 -33.83 -13.57
C TYR A 214 44.44 -35.03 -14.17
N PRO A 215 43.76 -36.03 -14.79
CA PRO A 215 44.46 -37.16 -15.40
C PRO A 215 45.42 -36.74 -16.52
N LEU A 216 45.02 -35.75 -17.33
CA LEU A 216 45.88 -35.23 -18.40
C LEU A 216 47.06 -34.45 -17.84
N LYS A 217 46.85 -33.61 -16.82
CA LYS A 217 47.92 -32.88 -16.13
C LYS A 217 48.93 -33.83 -15.53
N ASP A 218 48.48 -34.88 -14.82
CA ASP A 218 49.35 -35.87 -14.19
C ASP A 218 50.18 -36.63 -15.23
N SER A 219 49.58 -36.99 -16.36
CA SER A 219 50.27 -37.60 -17.50
C SER A 219 51.37 -36.67 -18.07
N ILE A 220 51.04 -35.39 -18.31
CA ILE A 220 52.00 -34.39 -18.82
C ILE A 220 53.11 -34.12 -17.81
N ASP A 221 52.79 -34.00 -16.53
CA ASP A 221 53.76 -33.74 -15.47
C ASP A 221 54.72 -34.93 -15.30
N SER A 222 54.23 -36.16 -15.43
CA SER A 222 55.07 -37.36 -15.48
C SER A 222 56.04 -37.32 -16.68
N GLN A 223 55.57 -36.94 -17.86
CA GLN A 223 56.41 -36.78 -19.05
C GLN A 223 57.45 -35.67 -18.86
N ARG A 224 57.05 -34.50 -18.36
CA ARG A 224 57.95 -33.36 -18.10
C ARG A 224 59.03 -33.72 -17.08
N LYS A 225 58.66 -34.43 -16.02
CA LYS A 225 59.61 -34.90 -15.01
C LYS A 225 60.64 -35.85 -15.58
N SER A 226 60.27 -36.70 -16.55
CA SER A 226 61.21 -37.64 -17.19
C SER A 226 62.31 -36.96 -18.01
N ILE A 227 62.05 -35.73 -18.50
CA ILE A 227 63.02 -34.90 -19.25
C ILE A 227 63.62 -33.76 -18.41
N GLY A 228 63.36 -33.73 -17.10
CA GLY A 228 63.89 -32.72 -16.18
C GLY A 228 63.24 -31.33 -16.26
N LEU A 229 62.03 -31.22 -16.84
CA LEU A 229 61.26 -29.98 -16.86
C LEU A 229 60.39 -29.82 -15.59
N PRO A 230 60.13 -28.58 -15.14
CA PRO A 230 59.23 -28.31 -14.02
C PRO A 230 57.77 -28.65 -14.37
N THR A 231 57.02 -29.05 -13.36
CA THR A 231 55.59 -29.36 -13.45
C THR A 231 54.77 -28.14 -13.87
N LEU A 232 53.61 -28.39 -14.48
CA LEU A 232 52.66 -27.33 -14.79
C LEU A 232 52.04 -26.76 -13.49
N PRO A 233 51.75 -25.44 -13.46
CA PRO A 233 51.05 -24.82 -12.35
C PRO A 233 49.66 -25.44 -12.18
N SER A 234 49.14 -25.39 -10.95
CA SER A 234 47.79 -25.83 -10.66
C SER A 234 46.75 -24.87 -11.24
N ILE A 235 45.52 -25.36 -11.44
CA ILE A 235 44.39 -24.52 -11.87
C ILE A 235 44.14 -23.37 -10.90
N GLN A 236 44.35 -23.61 -9.60
CA GLN A 236 44.14 -22.59 -8.59
C GLN A 236 45.20 -21.49 -8.68
N GLU A 237 46.47 -21.86 -8.89
CA GLU A 237 47.55 -20.89 -9.14
C GLU A 237 47.32 -20.09 -10.42
N GLU A 238 46.88 -20.74 -11.49
CA GLU A 238 46.56 -20.07 -12.76
C GLU A 238 45.38 -19.11 -12.60
N LYS A 239 44.32 -19.54 -11.89
CA LYS A 239 43.16 -18.70 -11.56
C LYS A 239 43.56 -17.48 -10.73
N ASP A 240 44.43 -17.66 -9.75
CA ASP A 240 44.90 -16.56 -8.90
C ASP A 240 45.77 -15.59 -9.70
N ARG A 241 46.59 -16.09 -10.63
CA ARG A 241 47.34 -15.24 -11.57
C ARG A 241 46.41 -14.41 -12.45
N LEU A 242 45.40 -15.03 -13.06
CA LEU A 242 44.42 -14.35 -13.92
C LEU A 242 43.58 -13.34 -13.13
N ASN A 243 43.18 -13.67 -11.90
CA ASN A 243 42.49 -12.73 -11.03
C ASN A 243 43.36 -11.52 -10.67
N ALA A 244 44.64 -11.75 -10.37
CA ALA A 244 45.57 -10.66 -10.09
C ALA A 244 45.76 -9.76 -11.33
N GLU A 245 45.84 -10.34 -12.53
CA GLU A 245 45.91 -9.60 -13.80
C GLU A 245 44.64 -8.79 -14.04
N TYR A 246 43.45 -9.39 -13.88
CA TYR A 246 42.18 -8.69 -14.00
C TYR A 246 42.05 -7.50 -13.04
N LEU A 247 42.48 -7.67 -11.78
CA LEU A 247 42.45 -6.60 -10.79
C LEU A 247 43.41 -5.45 -11.14
N ARG A 248 44.60 -5.77 -11.68
CA ARG A 248 45.54 -4.76 -12.20
C ARG A 248 44.94 -3.99 -13.37
N ASP A 249 44.39 -4.68 -14.36
CA ASP A 249 43.73 -4.05 -15.50
C ASP A 249 42.58 -3.13 -15.08
N ARG A 250 41.77 -3.58 -14.11
CA ARG A 250 40.67 -2.78 -13.57
C ARG A 250 41.19 -1.53 -12.84
N LEU A 251 42.27 -1.67 -12.07
CA LEU A 251 42.91 -0.56 -11.37
C LEU A 251 43.47 0.46 -12.37
N ASP A 252 44.19 0.01 -13.40
CA ASP A 252 44.79 0.87 -14.41
C ASP A 252 43.72 1.64 -15.20
N LYS A 253 42.61 0.98 -15.57
CA LYS A 253 41.45 1.64 -16.18
C LYS A 253 40.86 2.72 -15.27
N HIS A 254 40.74 2.44 -13.98
CA HIS A 254 40.21 3.40 -13.02
C HIS A 254 41.15 4.61 -12.83
N ILE A 255 42.46 4.37 -12.73
CA ILE A 255 43.47 5.44 -12.63
C ILE A 255 43.45 6.31 -13.88
N LEU A 256 43.39 5.70 -15.07
CA LEU A 256 43.32 6.43 -16.34
C LEU A 256 42.07 7.30 -16.42
N GLN A 257 40.92 6.75 -16.03
CA GLN A 257 39.65 7.48 -15.99
C GLN A 257 39.72 8.68 -15.03
N GLN A 258 40.34 8.50 -13.86
CA GLN A 258 40.54 9.57 -12.89
C GLN A 258 41.46 10.67 -13.42
N GLN A 259 42.57 10.31 -14.08
CA GLN A 259 43.47 11.28 -14.70
C GLN A 259 42.77 12.09 -15.80
N GLN A 260 41.93 11.44 -16.62
CA GLN A 260 41.15 12.13 -17.64
C GLN A 260 40.16 13.14 -17.03
N GLN A 261 39.51 12.80 -15.91
CA GLN A 261 38.63 13.73 -15.20
C GLN A 261 39.39 14.92 -14.62
N GLN A 262 40.61 14.72 -14.09
CA GLN A 262 41.45 15.81 -13.58
C GLN A 262 41.96 16.75 -14.70
N GLN A 263 42.28 16.20 -15.88
CA GLN A 263 42.62 17.01 -17.06
C GLN A 263 41.46 17.87 -17.53
N LEU A 264 40.23 17.33 -17.52
CA LEU A 264 39.03 18.12 -17.83
C LEU A 264 38.85 19.25 -16.81
N GLN A 265 38.94 18.99 -15.51
CA GLN A 265 38.79 20.02 -14.47
C GLN A 265 39.85 21.14 -14.56
N SER A 266 41.12 20.79 -14.83
CA SER A 266 42.19 21.78 -15.00
C SER A 266 42.05 22.61 -16.29
N SER A 267 41.50 22.04 -17.37
CA SER A 267 41.19 22.78 -18.60
C SER A 267 40.08 23.82 -18.40
N PHE A 268 39.08 23.54 -17.56
CA PHE A 268 38.01 24.48 -17.23
C PHE A 268 38.50 25.67 -16.38
N GLN A 269 39.43 25.46 -15.44
CA GLN A 269 39.99 26.56 -14.65
C GLN A 269 40.86 27.50 -15.50
N SER A 270 41.58 26.97 -16.50
CA SER A 270 42.48 27.73 -17.37
C SER A 270 41.76 28.69 -18.33
N GLN A 271 40.50 28.42 -18.71
CA GLN A 271 39.71 29.32 -19.56
C GLN A 271 39.05 30.48 -18.79
N SER A 272 38.96 30.40 -17.46
CA SER A 272 38.36 31.45 -16.62
C SER A 272 39.27 32.67 -16.38
N HIS A 273 40.56 32.60 -16.76
CA HIS A 273 41.54 33.65 -16.49
C HIS A 273 41.84 34.59 -17.68
N THR A 274 41.15 34.47 -18.82
CA THR A 274 41.34 35.40 -19.96
C THR A 274 40.26 36.48 -20.09
N TYR A 275 39.29 36.55 -19.16
CA TYR A 275 38.20 37.55 -19.18
C TYR A 275 38.32 38.62 -18.08
N THR A 276 39.49 39.25 -17.92
CA THR A 276 39.60 40.52 -17.19
C THR A 276 40.47 41.51 -17.96
N GLY A 277 39.88 42.30 -18.87
CA GLY A 277 40.63 43.43 -19.44
C GLY A 277 40.17 44.00 -20.79
N ALA A 278 38.91 44.41 -20.94
CA ALA A 278 38.55 45.33 -22.02
C ALA A 278 37.44 46.30 -21.59
N LYS A 279 37.80 47.33 -20.82
CA LYS A 279 36.98 48.53 -20.60
C LYS A 279 36.79 49.26 -21.94
N ARG A 280 35.67 49.04 -22.62
CA ARG A 280 35.23 49.86 -23.76
C ARG A 280 34.39 51.04 -23.26
N GLY A 281 34.98 52.23 -23.31
CA GLY A 281 34.28 53.50 -23.11
C GLY A 281 33.25 53.74 -24.21
N ARG A 282 31.98 53.89 -23.84
CA ARG A 282 30.90 54.39 -24.70
C ARG A 282 30.92 55.93 -24.70
N LYS A 283 31.36 56.53 -25.81
CA LYS A 283 31.08 57.93 -26.12
C LYS A 283 29.65 58.04 -26.64
N ARG A 284 28.80 58.80 -25.93
CA ARG A 284 27.47 59.23 -26.39
C ARG A 284 27.66 60.35 -27.41
N SER A 285 27.16 60.16 -28.62
CA SER A 285 27.01 61.21 -29.63
C SER A 285 25.60 61.79 -29.52
N ILE A 286 25.52 63.09 -29.29
CA ILE A 286 24.30 63.89 -29.26
C ILE A 286 24.19 64.50 -30.65
N HIS A 287 23.14 64.18 -31.41
CA HIS A 287 22.88 64.81 -32.70
C HIS A 287 21.59 65.63 -32.58
N THR A 288 21.75 66.95 -32.60
CA THR A 288 20.71 67.94 -32.82
C THR A 288 20.63 68.25 -34.30
N GLY A 289 19.42 68.17 -34.87
CA GLY A 289 19.06 68.56 -36.23
C GLY A 289 17.58 68.35 -36.42
#